data_AF-N8RMJ9-F1
#
_entry.id   AF-N8RMJ9-F1
#
_cell.length_a   1.000
_cell.length_b   1.000
_cell.length_c   1.000
_cell.angle_alpha   90.00
_cell.angle_beta   90.00
_cell.angle_gamma   90.00
#
_symmetry.space_group_name_H-M   'P 1'
#
loop_
_entity.id
_entity.type
_entity.pdbx_description
1 polymer ?
#
loop_
_entity_poly.entity_id
_entity_poly.type
_entity_poly.pdbx_seq_one_letter_code
_entity_poly.pdbx_strand_id
1 'polypeptide(L)'
;MPQRKTQTKLTQTISNIVIENIDKKAIKKAAFDAGYWDPDELHNYIRINLLRNGKTRCNTAELANLYTYAYGLVHVDAFQEAAVQTSFSQIYFDDYEHTLLVDFGCGPGTVALALAEMWEAEEGEPEGLPINYLGIDIEDEMLLLAEDFFNTPIFDEDLKITLSNEFIRVKNGVKPQKIIFVFNYLFSQSGISEYVESFITRIKRIISCLPEVDDIYLMYSNIDYCGEKNAFQNFLERLKEEGMLNKSQNTYIPSYEYNFRKFNNLDGENIDYFEGTPRYVYTEIFTLYRP
;
A
#
# COMPACT_ATOMS: atom_id res chain seq x y z
N MET A 1 22.48 9.19 2.39
CA MET A 1 21.58 8.25 1.70
C MET A 1 22.06 8.13 0.27
N PRO A 2 22.17 6.92 -0.31
CA PRO A 2 22.46 6.76 -1.73
C PRO A 2 21.37 7.45 -2.57
N GLN A 3 21.76 7.98 -3.73
CA GLN A 3 20.87 8.69 -4.65
C GLN A 3 19.78 7.71 -5.14
N ARG A 4 18.54 7.83 -4.65
CA ARG A 4 17.44 6.97 -5.12
C ARG A 4 17.19 7.27 -6.60
N LYS A 5 17.05 6.22 -7.42
CA LYS A 5 16.84 6.35 -8.87
C LYS A 5 15.38 6.73 -9.15
N THR A 6 15.15 7.74 -9.97
CA THR A 6 13.79 8.12 -10.41
C THR A 6 13.20 7.10 -11.37
N GLN A 7 14.02 6.47 -12.23
CA GLN A 7 13.60 5.40 -13.12
C GLN A 7 13.99 4.03 -12.53
N THR A 8 12.99 3.19 -12.30
CA THR A 8 13.12 1.83 -11.77
C THR A 8 12.25 0.85 -12.57
N LYS A 9 12.40 -0.46 -12.31
CA LYS A 9 11.52 -1.49 -12.88
C LYS A 9 10.05 -1.23 -12.50
N LEU A 10 9.80 -0.75 -11.28
CA LEU A 10 8.47 -0.36 -10.82
C LEU A 10 7.92 0.82 -11.63
N THR A 11 8.69 1.90 -11.80
CA THR A 11 8.18 3.06 -12.54
C THR A 11 7.88 2.75 -14.00
N GLN A 12 8.70 1.92 -14.64
CA GLN A 12 8.44 1.42 -16.00
C GLN A 12 7.18 0.56 -16.04
N THR A 13 6.98 -0.30 -15.04
CA THR A 13 5.77 -1.14 -14.94
C THR A 13 4.52 -0.28 -14.78
N ILE A 14 4.53 0.72 -13.88
CA ILE A 14 3.42 1.66 -13.73
C ILE A 14 3.14 2.38 -15.05
N SER A 15 4.17 2.87 -15.76
CA SER A 15 3.95 3.49 -17.07
C SER A 15 3.23 2.55 -18.05
N ASN A 16 3.69 1.30 -18.14
CA ASN A 16 3.17 0.33 -19.11
C ASN A 16 1.75 -0.16 -18.80
N ILE A 17 1.42 -0.43 -17.53
CA ILE A 17 0.13 -1.06 -17.18
C ILE A 17 -0.89 -0.08 -16.62
N VAL A 18 -0.46 1.08 -16.11
CA VAL A 18 -1.35 2.11 -15.56
C VAL A 18 -1.50 3.26 -16.55
N ILE A 19 -0.40 3.95 -16.88
CA ILE A 19 -0.46 5.23 -17.59
C ILE A 19 -0.90 5.05 -19.04
N GLU A 20 -0.48 3.96 -19.70
CA GLU A 20 -0.94 3.64 -21.05
C GLU A 20 -2.43 3.28 -21.12
N ASN A 21 -3.03 2.85 -20.00
CA ASN A 21 -4.45 2.48 -19.92
C ASN A 21 -5.36 3.64 -19.46
N ILE A 22 -4.84 4.86 -19.33
CA ILE A 22 -5.63 6.07 -19.05
C ILE A 22 -6.15 6.64 -20.37
N ASP A 23 -7.43 7.04 -20.45
CA ASP A 23 -7.94 7.81 -21.61
C ASP A 23 -7.41 9.25 -21.57
N LYS A 24 -6.14 9.42 -21.96
CA LYS A 24 -5.41 10.69 -21.98
C LYS A 24 -6.17 11.78 -22.74
N LYS A 25 -6.94 11.42 -23.78
CA LYS A 25 -7.70 12.38 -24.58
C LYS A 25 -8.94 12.85 -23.85
N ALA A 26 -9.71 11.95 -23.24
CA ALA A 26 -10.87 12.31 -22.45
C ALA A 26 -10.48 13.14 -21.23
N ILE A 27 -9.42 12.75 -20.50
CA ILE A 27 -8.95 13.46 -19.31
C ILE A 27 -8.48 14.87 -19.65
N LYS A 28 -7.68 15.04 -20.71
CA LYS A 28 -7.26 16.38 -21.17
C LYS A 28 -8.43 17.26 -21.59
N LYS A 29 -9.41 16.70 -22.30
CA LYS A 29 -10.63 17.44 -22.67
C LYS A 29 -11.42 17.88 -21.45
N ALA A 30 -11.61 16.97 -20.49
CA ALA A 30 -12.36 17.25 -19.26
C ALA A 30 -11.67 18.31 -18.38
N ALA A 31 -10.33 18.28 -18.30
CA ALA A 31 -9.53 19.28 -17.61
C ALA A 31 -9.69 20.68 -18.26
N PHE A 32 -9.57 20.73 -19.59
CA PHE A 32 -9.76 21.96 -20.37
C PHE A 32 -11.17 22.54 -20.18
N ASP A 33 -12.21 21.71 -20.30
CA ASP A 33 -13.60 22.12 -20.08
C ASP A 33 -13.84 22.64 -18.64
N ALA A 34 -13.04 22.17 -17.67
CA ALA A 34 -13.06 22.61 -16.27
C ALA A 34 -12.16 23.82 -15.96
N GLY A 35 -11.48 24.39 -16.98
CA GLY A 35 -10.65 25.58 -16.84
C GLY A 35 -9.21 25.33 -16.38
N TYR A 36 -8.66 24.14 -16.63
CA TYR A 36 -7.26 23.79 -16.40
C TYR A 36 -6.55 23.77 -17.77
N TRP A 37 -5.61 24.69 -18.01
CA TRP A 37 -5.10 25.00 -19.35
C TRP A 37 -3.63 24.61 -19.57
N ASP A 38 -2.87 24.39 -18.49
CA ASP A 38 -1.45 23.98 -18.52
C ASP A 38 -1.28 22.48 -18.20
N PRO A 39 -0.34 21.74 -18.84
CA PRO A 39 0.11 20.43 -18.38
C PRO A 39 0.31 20.27 -16.86
N ASP A 40 0.89 21.26 -16.18
CA ASP A 40 1.09 21.21 -14.71
C ASP A 40 -0.24 21.27 -13.93
N GLU A 41 -1.25 21.92 -14.52
CA GLU A 41 -2.60 21.99 -13.97
C GLU A 41 -3.39 20.69 -14.16
N LEU A 42 -3.02 19.86 -15.14
CA LEU A 42 -3.65 18.56 -15.38
C LEU A 42 -3.50 17.61 -14.18
N HIS A 43 -2.31 17.57 -13.58
CA HIS A 43 -2.09 16.76 -12.37
C HIS A 43 -2.97 17.24 -11.22
N ASN A 44 -3.12 18.57 -11.04
CA ASN A 44 -4.01 19.13 -10.03
C ASN A 44 -5.48 18.82 -10.31
N TYR A 45 -5.92 18.88 -11.57
CA TYR A 45 -7.28 18.49 -11.96
C TYR A 45 -7.57 17.04 -11.56
N ILE A 46 -6.68 16.11 -11.89
CA ILE A 46 -6.83 14.69 -11.53
C ILE A 46 -6.89 14.55 -10.01
N ARG A 47 -5.90 15.09 -9.31
CA ARG A 47 -5.73 14.91 -7.87
C ARG A 47 -6.86 15.53 -7.05
N ILE A 48 -7.27 16.76 -7.38
CA ILE A 48 -8.24 17.55 -6.61
C ILE A 48 -9.67 17.27 -7.06
N ASN A 49 -9.93 17.22 -8.37
CA ASN A 49 -11.30 17.23 -8.88
C ASN A 49 -11.82 15.81 -9.12
N LEU A 50 -11.02 14.96 -9.74
CA LEU A 50 -11.40 13.57 -10.01
C LEU A 50 -11.23 12.70 -8.77
N LEU A 51 -10.07 12.77 -8.13
CA LEU A 51 -9.70 11.90 -7.01
C LEU A 51 -10.01 12.49 -5.63
N ARG A 52 -10.42 13.76 -5.55
CA ARG A 52 -10.79 14.45 -4.28
C ARG A 52 -9.73 14.32 -3.19
N ASN A 53 -8.47 14.45 -3.59
CA ASN A 53 -7.30 14.21 -2.75
C ASN A 53 -7.24 12.77 -2.20
N GLY A 54 -7.48 11.76 -3.04
CA GLY A 54 -7.41 10.35 -2.67
C GLY A 54 -8.65 9.82 -1.92
N LYS A 55 -9.77 10.56 -1.97
CA LYS A 55 -11.03 10.22 -1.29
C LYS A 55 -12.11 9.66 -2.22
N THR A 56 -11.87 9.70 -3.53
CA THR A 56 -12.77 9.08 -4.51
C THR A 56 -12.65 7.57 -4.45
N ARG A 57 -13.80 6.87 -4.37
CA ARG A 57 -13.87 5.42 -4.55
C ARG A 57 -13.47 5.06 -5.96
N CYS A 58 -12.46 4.21 -6.10
CA CYS A 58 -11.89 3.84 -7.39
C CYS A 58 -12.59 2.59 -7.95
N ASN A 59 -13.88 2.75 -8.22
CA ASN A 59 -14.78 1.68 -8.65
C ASN A 59 -14.86 1.50 -10.18
N THR A 60 -13.90 2.08 -10.90
CA THR A 60 -13.71 1.87 -12.34
C THR A 60 -12.21 1.73 -12.63
N ALA A 61 -11.85 0.97 -13.67
CA ALA A 61 -10.47 0.84 -14.14
C ALA A 61 -9.79 2.20 -14.35
N GLU A 62 -10.47 3.17 -14.96
CA GLU A 62 -9.94 4.52 -15.18
C GLU A 62 -9.63 5.24 -13.84
N LEU A 63 -10.50 5.12 -12.83
CA LEU A 63 -10.25 5.74 -11.52
C LEU A 63 -9.12 5.03 -10.77
N ALA A 64 -9.04 3.70 -10.84
CA ALA A 64 -7.94 2.92 -10.26
C ALA A 64 -6.60 3.30 -10.91
N ASN A 65 -6.57 3.46 -12.24
CA ASN A 65 -5.39 3.90 -12.96
C ASN A 65 -4.99 5.34 -12.61
N LEU A 66 -5.95 6.27 -12.61
CA LEU A 66 -5.68 7.66 -12.21
C LEU A 66 -5.19 7.78 -10.77
N TYR A 67 -5.75 6.99 -9.85
CA TYR A 67 -5.29 6.93 -8.46
C TYR A 67 -3.84 6.44 -8.38
N THR A 68 -3.53 5.34 -9.06
CA THR A 68 -2.18 4.75 -9.05
C THR A 68 -1.16 5.67 -9.71
N TYR A 69 -1.52 6.36 -10.80
CA TYR A 69 -0.71 7.42 -11.41
C TYR A 69 -0.41 8.56 -10.43
N ALA A 70 -1.44 9.06 -9.72
CA ALA A 70 -1.30 10.24 -8.88
C ALA A 70 -0.66 9.95 -7.51
N TYR A 71 -0.86 8.75 -6.95
CA TYR A 71 -0.52 8.43 -5.56
C TYR A 71 0.36 7.19 -5.39
N GLY A 72 0.48 6.32 -6.39
CA GLY A 72 1.19 5.05 -6.26
C GLY A 72 2.63 5.23 -5.78
N LEU A 73 3.43 6.04 -6.49
CA LEU A 73 4.82 6.32 -6.09
C LEU A 73 4.92 7.07 -4.75
N VAL A 74 3.97 7.95 -4.46
CA VAL A 74 3.93 8.68 -3.18
C VAL A 74 3.78 7.71 -2.02
N HIS A 75 2.87 6.75 -2.14
CA HIS A 75 2.59 5.78 -1.09
C HIS A 75 3.66 4.68 -1.01
N VAL A 76 4.25 4.30 -2.15
CA VAL A 76 5.42 3.40 -2.18
C VAL A 76 6.59 4.03 -1.43
N ASP A 77 6.97 5.26 -1.76
CA ASP A 77 8.12 5.91 -1.11
C ASP A 77 7.87 6.17 0.39
N ALA A 78 6.64 6.50 0.77
CA ALA A 78 6.25 6.64 2.16
C ALA A 78 6.37 5.32 2.93
N PHE A 79 5.90 4.21 2.32
CA PHE A 79 5.99 2.89 2.93
C PHE A 79 7.45 2.44 3.07
N GLN A 80 8.28 2.65 2.04
CA GLN A 80 9.71 2.33 2.09
C GLN A 80 10.41 3.11 3.21
N GLU A 81 10.09 4.40 3.37
CA GLU A 81 10.63 5.17 4.48
C GLU A 81 10.18 4.59 5.83
N ALA A 82 8.88 4.31 5.98
CA ALA A 82 8.33 3.70 7.18
C ALA A 82 8.99 2.34 7.50
N ALA A 83 9.26 1.52 6.47
CA ALA A 83 9.85 0.21 6.61
C ALA A 83 11.32 0.25 7.05
N VAL A 84 12.06 1.29 6.66
CA VAL A 84 13.47 1.51 7.03
C VAL A 84 13.60 2.17 8.40
N GLN A 85 12.72 3.10 8.73
CA GLN A 85 12.75 3.82 10.01
C GLN A 85 12.22 2.99 11.18
N THR A 86 11.44 1.95 10.89
CA THR A 86 10.99 0.95 11.85
C THR A 86 11.77 -0.35 11.69
N SER A 87 11.49 -1.35 12.53
CA SER A 87 12.03 -2.71 12.37
C SER A 87 11.29 -3.53 11.30
N PHE A 88 10.34 -2.96 10.55
CA PHE A 88 9.53 -3.71 9.60
C PHE A 88 10.39 -4.42 8.54
N SER A 89 11.32 -3.70 7.90
CA SER A 89 12.16 -4.28 6.83
C SER A 89 12.92 -5.50 7.31
N GLN A 90 13.52 -5.42 8.51
CA GLN A 90 14.16 -6.57 9.15
C GLN A 90 13.15 -7.70 9.44
N ILE A 91 12.02 -7.39 10.11
CA ILE A 91 11.00 -8.38 10.48
C ILE A 91 10.46 -9.12 9.24
N TYR A 92 10.28 -8.43 8.12
CA TYR A 92 9.80 -9.01 6.87
C TYR A 92 10.89 -9.78 6.13
N PHE A 93 12.02 -9.14 5.80
CA PHE A 93 13.05 -9.74 4.93
C PHE A 93 13.85 -10.85 5.61
N ASP A 94 13.94 -10.90 6.94
CA ASP A 94 14.59 -12.02 7.65
C ASP A 94 13.87 -13.36 7.43
N ASP A 95 12.59 -13.35 7.03
CA ASP A 95 11.77 -14.56 6.82
C ASP A 95 10.65 -14.33 5.79
N TYR A 96 10.97 -13.68 4.67
CA TYR A 96 9.96 -13.23 3.71
C TYR A 96 9.16 -14.40 3.10
N GLU A 97 9.80 -15.56 2.87
CA GLU A 97 9.17 -16.74 2.28
C GLU A 97 8.02 -17.28 3.14
N HIS A 98 8.21 -17.29 4.47
CA HIS A 98 7.24 -17.78 5.44
C HIS A 98 6.36 -16.66 6.02
N THR A 99 6.50 -15.42 5.53
CA THR A 99 5.68 -14.31 6.00
C THR A 99 4.43 -14.13 5.14
N LEU A 100 3.25 -14.30 5.74
CA LEU A 100 2.01 -13.84 5.13
C LEU A 100 1.82 -12.35 5.42
N LEU A 101 1.94 -11.53 4.39
CA LEU A 101 1.59 -10.13 4.44
C LEU A 101 0.10 -9.95 4.17
N VAL A 102 -0.64 -9.36 5.11
CA VAL A 102 -2.07 -9.10 5.00
C VAL A 102 -2.30 -7.60 4.93
N ASP A 103 -2.71 -7.08 3.78
CA ASP A 103 -2.78 -5.65 3.50
C ASP A 103 -4.24 -5.19 3.37
N PHE A 104 -4.69 -4.39 4.34
CA PHE A 104 -6.06 -3.86 4.39
C PHE A 104 -6.15 -2.51 3.67
N GLY A 105 -7.04 -2.42 2.69
CA GLY A 105 -7.10 -1.29 1.76
C GLY A 105 -5.90 -1.28 0.83
N CYS A 106 -5.59 -2.43 0.22
CA CYS A 106 -4.35 -2.62 -0.52
C CYS A 106 -4.20 -1.71 -1.75
N GLY A 107 -5.32 -1.16 -2.26
CA GLY A 107 -5.34 -0.47 -3.55
C GLY A 107 -4.75 -1.38 -4.63
N PRO A 108 -3.82 -0.89 -5.48
CA PRO A 108 -3.16 -1.69 -6.50
C PRO A 108 -2.09 -2.67 -5.95
N GLY A 109 -2.15 -3.04 -4.67
CA GLY A 109 -1.09 -3.82 -4.01
C GLY A 109 0.11 -2.96 -3.60
N THR A 110 -0.13 -1.71 -3.20
CA THR A 110 0.90 -0.69 -2.98
C THR A 110 2.03 -1.15 -2.07
N VAL A 111 1.70 -1.84 -0.97
CA VAL A 111 2.69 -2.37 -0.03
C VAL A 111 3.55 -3.45 -0.69
N ALA A 112 2.94 -4.36 -1.44
CA ALA A 112 3.66 -5.40 -2.17
C ALA A 112 4.60 -4.79 -3.23
N LEU A 113 4.15 -3.74 -3.94
CA LEU A 113 4.99 -2.99 -4.89
C LEU A 113 6.19 -2.33 -4.23
N ALA A 114 5.99 -1.74 -3.05
CA ALA A 114 7.06 -1.12 -2.29
C ALA A 114 8.13 -2.14 -1.86
N LEU A 115 7.69 -3.34 -1.44
CA LEU A 115 8.59 -4.44 -1.08
C LEU A 115 9.30 -5.04 -2.29
N ALA A 116 8.61 -5.19 -3.41
CA ALA A 116 9.22 -5.67 -4.65
C ALA A 116 10.32 -4.72 -5.15
N GLU A 117 10.17 -3.41 -4.91
CA GLU A 117 11.22 -2.45 -5.26
C GLU A 117 12.38 -2.41 -4.24
N MET A 118 12.13 -2.82 -2.99
CA MET A 118 13.18 -3.01 -1.98
C MET A 118 13.90 -4.36 -2.10
N TRP A 119 13.37 -5.30 -2.90
CA TRP A 119 13.92 -6.64 -3.06
C TRP A 119 15.26 -6.60 -3.81
N GLU A 120 16.28 -7.15 -3.17
CA GLU A 120 17.60 -7.38 -3.78
C GLU A 120 17.83 -8.89 -3.83
N ALA A 121 17.60 -9.50 -5.00
CA ALA A 121 17.79 -10.93 -5.19
C ALA A 121 19.26 -11.34 -4.98
N GLU A 122 19.50 -12.35 -4.14
CA GLU A 122 20.81 -12.98 -4.00
C GLU A 122 21.09 -13.95 -5.17
N GLU A 123 22.35 -14.39 -5.32
CA GLU A 123 22.69 -15.35 -6.38
C GLU A 123 21.94 -16.67 -6.19
N GLY A 124 21.06 -17.00 -7.14
CA GLY A 124 20.22 -18.20 -7.10
C GLY A 124 18.77 -17.95 -6.69
N GLU A 125 18.43 -16.73 -6.25
CA GLU A 125 17.06 -16.31 -5.92
C GLU A 125 16.32 -15.77 -7.16
N PRO A 126 14.96 -15.80 -7.16
CA PRO A 126 14.16 -15.18 -8.22
C PRO A 126 14.43 -13.67 -8.34
N GLU A 127 14.48 -13.17 -9.58
CA GLU A 127 14.69 -11.73 -9.83
C GLU A 127 13.51 -10.87 -9.35
N GLY A 128 12.30 -11.42 -9.39
CA GLY A 128 11.09 -10.81 -8.85
C GLY A 128 10.81 -11.31 -7.43
N LEU A 129 10.09 -10.53 -6.62
CA LEU A 129 9.82 -10.89 -5.23
C LEU A 129 8.88 -12.12 -5.11
N PRO A 130 9.30 -13.24 -4.50
CA PRO A 130 8.47 -14.43 -4.25
C PRO A 130 7.57 -14.25 -3.00
N ILE A 131 6.56 -13.39 -3.11
CA ILE A 131 5.74 -12.96 -1.97
C ILE A 131 4.64 -13.95 -1.54
N ASN A 132 4.36 -14.00 -0.24
CA ASN A 132 3.13 -14.55 0.33
C ASN A 132 2.18 -13.41 0.76
N TYR A 133 1.19 -13.08 -0.07
CA TYR A 133 0.35 -11.88 0.10
C TYR A 133 -1.16 -12.17 0.16
N LEU A 134 -1.87 -11.43 1.00
CA LEU A 134 -3.33 -11.32 1.02
C LEU A 134 -3.72 -9.83 1.03
N GLY A 135 -4.08 -9.30 -0.14
CA GLY A 135 -4.61 -7.96 -0.28
C GLY A 135 -6.12 -7.96 -0.12
N ILE A 136 -6.66 -6.99 0.61
CA ILE A 136 -8.09 -6.80 0.84
C ILE A 136 -8.42 -5.37 0.43
N ASP A 137 -9.38 -5.20 -0.47
CA ASP A 137 -9.90 -3.89 -0.86
C ASP A 137 -11.42 -3.98 -1.03
N ILE A 138 -12.11 -2.85 -0.91
CA ILE A 138 -13.57 -2.79 -1.08
C ILE A 138 -13.93 -2.65 -2.57
N GLU A 139 -12.99 -2.17 -3.39
CA GLU A 139 -13.22 -1.89 -4.80
C GLU A 139 -12.57 -2.98 -5.66
N ASP A 140 -13.38 -3.74 -6.39
CA ASP A 140 -12.94 -4.85 -7.27
C ASP A 140 -11.87 -4.39 -8.29
N GLU A 141 -12.00 -3.17 -8.81
CA GLU A 141 -11.08 -2.59 -9.80
C GLU A 141 -9.67 -2.34 -9.24
N MET A 142 -9.54 -2.11 -7.93
CA MET A 142 -8.24 -2.06 -7.28
C MET A 142 -7.61 -3.44 -7.17
N LEU A 143 -8.42 -4.48 -6.90
CA LEU A 143 -7.95 -5.86 -6.84
C LEU A 143 -7.54 -6.40 -8.22
N LEU A 144 -8.28 -6.03 -9.27
CA LEU A 144 -7.92 -6.32 -10.66
C LEU A 144 -6.60 -5.66 -11.04
N LEU A 145 -6.42 -4.38 -10.72
CA LEU A 145 -5.15 -3.69 -10.97
C LEU A 145 -3.99 -4.30 -10.16
N ALA A 146 -4.24 -4.72 -8.92
CA ALA A 146 -3.25 -5.45 -8.14
C ALA A 146 -2.85 -6.78 -8.81
N GLU A 147 -3.81 -7.54 -9.34
CA GLU A 147 -3.55 -8.76 -10.12
C GLU A 147 -2.66 -8.47 -11.35
N ASP A 148 -2.92 -7.39 -12.09
CA ASP A 148 -2.07 -7.00 -13.22
C ASP A 148 -0.62 -6.76 -12.77
N PHE A 149 -0.40 -6.10 -11.62
CA PHE A 149 0.93 -5.92 -11.07
C PHE A 149 1.59 -7.24 -10.68
N PHE A 150 0.87 -8.16 -10.01
CA PHE A 150 1.41 -9.46 -9.61
C PHE A 150 1.78 -10.36 -10.79
N ASN A 151 1.23 -10.11 -11.98
CA ASN A 151 1.60 -10.80 -13.22
C ASN A 151 2.78 -10.15 -13.95
N THR A 152 3.44 -9.13 -13.37
CA THR A 152 4.60 -8.47 -13.99
C THR A 152 5.92 -9.00 -13.41
N PRO A 153 7.05 -8.85 -14.13
CA PRO A 153 8.35 -9.35 -13.67
C PRO A 153 8.92 -8.71 -12.39
N ILE A 154 8.24 -7.73 -11.78
CA ILE A 154 8.65 -7.22 -10.45
C ILE A 154 8.37 -8.25 -9.35
N PHE A 155 7.48 -9.21 -9.61
CA PHE A 155 7.21 -10.36 -8.77
C PHE A 155 7.68 -11.65 -9.45
N ASP A 156 7.87 -12.69 -8.65
CA ASP A 156 8.24 -14.02 -9.15
C ASP A 156 7.16 -14.56 -10.11
N GLU A 157 7.60 -15.21 -11.19
CA GLU A 157 6.72 -15.80 -12.21
C GLU A 157 5.97 -17.05 -11.72
N ASP A 158 6.46 -17.72 -10.67
CA ASP A 158 5.87 -18.94 -10.12
C ASP A 158 4.74 -18.68 -9.10
N LEU A 159 4.37 -17.42 -8.89
CA LEU A 159 3.32 -17.05 -7.95
C LEU A 159 1.93 -17.57 -8.36
N LYS A 160 1.23 -18.19 -7.40
CA LYS A 160 -0.16 -18.62 -7.59
C LYS A 160 -1.11 -17.54 -7.10
N ILE A 161 -1.79 -16.90 -8.04
CA ILE A 161 -2.75 -15.82 -7.77
C ILE A 161 -4.17 -16.40 -7.70
N THR A 162 -4.97 -15.92 -6.75
CA THR A 162 -6.40 -16.20 -6.64
C THR A 162 -7.12 -14.90 -6.34
N LEU A 163 -7.94 -14.46 -7.28
CA LEU A 163 -8.74 -13.25 -7.18
C LEU A 163 -10.17 -13.56 -6.71
N SER A 164 -10.73 -12.65 -5.93
CA SER A 164 -12.15 -12.57 -5.59
C SER A 164 -12.58 -11.10 -5.55
N ASN A 165 -13.86 -10.84 -5.33
CA ASN A 165 -14.42 -9.50 -5.14
C ASN A 165 -14.19 -8.90 -3.73
N GLU A 166 -13.43 -9.58 -2.87
CA GLU A 166 -13.12 -9.08 -1.52
C GLU A 166 -11.62 -9.11 -1.22
N PHE A 167 -10.84 -9.85 -2.01
CA PHE A 167 -9.43 -10.05 -1.78
C PHE A 167 -8.70 -10.59 -3.01
N ILE A 168 -7.39 -10.39 -3.01
CA ILE A 168 -6.42 -11.09 -3.85
C ILE A 168 -5.44 -11.88 -2.97
N ARG A 169 -5.27 -13.18 -3.25
CA ARG A 169 -4.31 -14.05 -2.55
C ARG A 169 -3.21 -14.47 -3.51
N VAL A 170 -1.96 -14.20 -3.15
CA VAL A 170 -0.76 -14.52 -3.95
C VAL A 170 0.17 -15.43 -3.17
N LYS A 171 0.36 -16.68 -3.61
CA LYS A 171 1.13 -17.70 -2.89
C LYS A 171 2.44 -18.00 -3.62
N ASN A 172 3.55 -17.96 -2.89
CA ASN A 172 4.86 -18.43 -3.35
C ASN A 172 5.07 -19.96 -3.18
N GLY A 173 4.06 -20.69 -2.69
CA GLY A 173 4.15 -22.15 -2.47
C GLY A 173 4.72 -22.56 -1.11
N VAL A 174 5.26 -21.63 -0.33
CA VAL A 174 5.75 -21.84 1.03
C VAL A 174 4.62 -21.61 2.04
N LYS A 175 4.55 -22.45 3.08
CA LYS A 175 3.53 -22.35 4.13
C LYS A 175 3.91 -21.21 5.10
N PRO A 176 3.02 -20.23 5.37
CA PRO A 176 3.32 -19.16 6.31
C PRO A 176 3.58 -19.64 7.74
N GLN A 177 4.56 -19.03 8.42
CA GLN A 177 4.90 -19.19 9.84
C GLN A 177 4.84 -17.85 10.60
N LYS A 178 4.76 -16.73 9.88
CA LYS A 178 4.63 -15.36 10.39
C LYS A 178 3.47 -14.65 9.68
N ILE A 179 2.75 -13.78 10.40
CA ILE A 179 1.74 -12.89 9.80
C ILE A 179 2.11 -11.44 10.11
N ILE A 180 2.06 -10.58 9.10
CA ILE A 180 2.14 -9.13 9.30
C ILE A 180 0.88 -8.50 8.71
N PHE A 181 0.05 -7.95 9.59
CA PHE A 181 -1.10 -7.13 9.18
C PHE A 181 -0.62 -5.72 8.88
N VAL A 182 -1.00 -5.17 7.73
CA VAL A 182 -0.64 -3.81 7.33
C VAL A 182 -1.89 -2.97 7.14
N PHE A 183 -1.89 -1.80 7.78
CA PHE A 183 -2.90 -0.77 7.65
C PHE A 183 -2.21 0.50 7.15
N ASN A 184 -2.05 0.59 5.82
CA ASN A 184 -1.40 1.72 5.18
C ASN A 184 -2.46 2.71 4.65
N TYR A 185 -2.48 3.94 5.17
CA TYR A 185 -3.39 5.04 4.81
C TYR A 185 -4.90 4.81 5.00
N LEU A 186 -5.32 3.61 5.38
CA LEU A 186 -6.72 3.22 5.52
C LEU A 186 -7.50 4.07 6.54
N PHE A 187 -6.93 4.32 7.72
CA PHE A 187 -7.63 5.01 8.82
C PHE A 187 -7.82 6.53 8.60
N SER A 188 -7.32 7.08 7.49
CA SER A 188 -7.61 8.46 7.05
C SER A 188 -8.96 8.59 6.32
N GLN A 189 -9.58 7.47 5.93
CA GLN A 189 -10.78 7.46 5.12
C GLN A 189 -12.03 7.84 5.93
N SER A 190 -12.95 8.56 5.28
CA SER A 190 -14.20 8.97 5.92
C SER A 190 -15.08 7.74 6.23
N GLY A 191 -15.66 7.69 7.43
CA GLY A 191 -16.51 6.58 7.88
C GLY A 191 -15.76 5.32 8.31
N ILE A 192 -14.42 5.30 8.27
CA ILE A 192 -13.62 4.10 8.58
C ILE A 192 -13.84 3.57 10.02
N SER A 193 -14.23 4.44 10.96
CA SER A 193 -14.59 4.05 12.33
C SER A 193 -15.68 2.97 12.39
N GLU A 194 -16.60 2.93 11.43
CA GLU A 194 -17.70 1.95 11.37
C GLU A 194 -17.20 0.53 11.05
N TYR A 195 -15.99 0.41 10.49
CA TYR A 195 -15.42 -0.86 10.03
C TYR A 195 -14.47 -1.50 11.05
N VAL A 196 -14.18 -0.84 12.19
CA VAL A 196 -13.23 -1.33 13.19
C VAL A 196 -13.53 -2.76 13.65
N GLU A 197 -14.77 -3.07 14.03
CA GLU A 197 -15.15 -4.44 14.45
C GLU A 197 -15.01 -5.47 13.32
N SER A 198 -15.25 -5.05 12.08
CA SER A 198 -15.08 -5.93 10.91
C SER A 198 -13.60 -6.26 10.67
N PHE A 199 -12.69 -5.31 10.89
CA PHE A 199 -11.25 -5.54 10.81
C PHE A 199 -10.78 -6.51 11.89
N ILE A 200 -11.20 -6.30 13.14
CA ILE A 200 -10.91 -7.22 14.25
C ILE A 200 -11.40 -8.63 13.92
N THR A 201 -12.66 -8.77 13.48
CA THR A 201 -13.24 -10.06 13.11
C THR A 201 -12.45 -10.75 11.99
N ARG A 202 -12.04 -10.00 10.96
CA ARG A 202 -11.24 -10.52 9.84
C ARG A 202 -9.85 -10.97 10.30
N ILE A 203 -9.16 -10.17 11.12
CA ILE A 203 -7.87 -10.52 11.72
C ILE A 203 -7.99 -11.84 12.50
N LYS A 204 -8.96 -11.95 13.41
CA LYS A 204 -9.19 -13.17 14.21
C LYS A 204 -9.43 -14.40 13.33
N ARG A 205 -10.21 -14.23 12.24
CA ARG A 205 -10.45 -15.30 11.26
C ARG A 205 -9.19 -15.72 10.52
N ILE A 206 -8.34 -14.78 10.13
CA ILE A 206 -7.08 -15.09 9.44
C ILE A 206 -6.13 -15.85 10.39
N ILE A 207 -6.00 -15.37 11.63
CA ILE A 207 -5.18 -16.03 12.68
C ILE A 207 -5.69 -17.45 12.99
N SER A 208 -7.01 -17.67 13.00
CA SER A 208 -7.58 -19.00 13.27
C SER A 208 -7.39 -19.99 12.11
N CYS A 209 -7.26 -19.50 10.87
CA CYS A 209 -6.93 -20.33 9.71
C CYS A 209 -5.45 -20.74 9.66
N LEU A 210 -4.58 -20.14 10.48
CA LEU A 210 -3.14 -20.39 10.54
C LEU A 210 -2.74 -20.66 12.00
N PRO A 211 -3.14 -21.82 12.57
CA PRO A 211 -2.95 -22.12 13.99
C PRO A 211 -1.49 -22.30 14.39
N GLU A 212 -0.60 -22.61 13.44
CA GLU A 212 0.84 -22.76 13.65
C GLU A 212 1.64 -21.45 13.66
N VAL A 213 1.03 -20.31 13.32
CA VAL A 213 1.71 -19.01 13.31
C VAL A 213 1.75 -18.45 14.72
N ASP A 214 2.95 -18.27 15.28
CA ASP A 214 3.13 -17.65 16.60
C ASP A 214 3.58 -16.18 16.50
N ASP A 215 4.29 -15.83 15.43
CA ASP A 215 4.78 -14.47 15.20
C ASP A 215 3.73 -13.64 14.42
N ILE A 216 3.05 -12.75 15.14
CA ILE A 216 1.99 -11.91 14.60
C ILE A 216 2.34 -10.45 14.84
N TYR A 217 2.41 -9.67 13.77
CA TYR A 217 2.70 -8.25 13.82
C TYR A 217 1.60 -7.43 13.18
N LEU A 218 1.53 -6.17 13.55
CA LEU A 218 0.70 -5.16 12.91
C LEU A 218 1.54 -3.92 12.61
N MET A 219 1.59 -3.53 11.35
CA MET A 219 2.16 -2.26 10.92
C MET A 219 1.03 -1.27 10.63
N TYR A 220 1.12 -0.10 11.23
CA TYR A 220 0.30 1.05 10.87
C TYR A 220 1.19 2.09 10.20
N SER A 221 0.75 2.65 9.08
CA SER A 221 1.42 3.75 8.38
C SER A 221 0.38 4.70 7.79
N ASN A 222 0.49 6.01 8.04
CA ASN A 222 -0.46 7.00 7.53
C ASN A 222 0.17 8.40 7.42
N ILE A 223 -0.40 9.29 6.60
CA ILE A 223 0.07 10.69 6.49
C ILE A 223 -0.44 11.62 7.58
N ASP A 224 -1.57 11.28 8.21
CA ASP A 224 -2.22 12.15 9.19
C ASP A 224 -2.36 11.41 10.53
N TYR A 225 -1.56 11.79 11.53
CA TYR A 225 -1.80 11.42 12.92
C TYR A 225 -2.45 12.59 13.67
N CYS A 226 -3.76 12.55 13.82
CA CYS A 226 -4.51 13.62 14.47
C CYS A 226 -4.51 13.56 16.01
N GLY A 227 -3.49 12.99 16.66
CA GLY A 227 -3.21 13.16 18.09
C GLY A 227 -4.16 12.49 19.09
N GLU A 228 -5.48 12.64 18.96
CA GLU A 228 -6.47 12.17 19.94
C GLU A 228 -7.80 11.76 19.26
N LYS A 229 -8.33 10.56 19.60
CA LYS A 229 -9.63 9.99 19.16
C LYS A 229 -9.86 9.86 17.64
N ASN A 230 -8.89 9.32 16.91
CA ASN A 230 -9.10 8.86 15.55
C ASN A 230 -9.51 7.37 15.50
N ALA A 231 -9.98 6.91 14.35
CA ALA A 231 -10.44 5.53 14.16
C ALA A 231 -9.37 4.48 14.46
N PHE A 232 -8.09 4.81 14.24
CA PHE A 232 -6.98 3.92 14.56
C PHE A 232 -6.79 3.75 16.08
N GLN A 233 -6.91 4.82 16.88
CA GLN A 233 -6.89 4.70 18.34
C GLN A 233 -8.03 3.82 18.85
N ASN A 234 -9.24 3.96 18.29
CA ASN A 234 -10.34 3.05 18.64
C ASN A 234 -10.01 1.60 18.29
N PHE A 235 -9.39 1.36 17.13
CA PHE A 235 -8.96 0.03 16.72
C PHE A 235 -7.89 -0.57 17.65
N LEU A 236 -6.90 0.23 18.09
CA LEU A 236 -5.91 -0.19 19.09
C LEU A 236 -6.54 -0.54 20.45
N GLU A 237 -7.50 0.26 20.93
CA GLU A 237 -8.20 -0.05 22.17
C GLU A 237 -9.02 -1.34 22.05
N ARG A 238 -9.68 -1.56 20.92
CA ARG A 238 -10.38 -2.83 20.67
C ARG A 238 -9.42 -4.02 20.62
N LEU A 239 -8.24 -3.90 20.01
CA LEU A 239 -7.22 -4.95 20.08
C LEU A 239 -6.77 -5.26 21.52
N LYS A 240 -6.66 -4.24 22.39
CA LYS A 240 -6.36 -4.45 23.82
C LYS A 240 -7.48 -5.16 24.57
N GLU A 241 -8.73 -4.81 24.27
CA GLU A 241 -9.92 -5.43 24.85
C GLU A 241 -10.07 -6.90 24.44
N GLU A 242 -9.69 -7.24 23.20
CA GLU A 242 -9.61 -8.62 22.70
C GLU A 242 -8.36 -9.39 23.20
N GLY A 243 -7.50 -8.77 24.02
CA GLY A 243 -6.28 -9.40 24.54
C GLY A 243 -5.16 -9.55 23.50
N MET A 244 -5.32 -8.98 22.31
CA MET A 244 -4.37 -9.08 21.21
C MET A 244 -3.25 -8.04 21.27
N LEU A 245 -3.39 -6.99 22.09
CA LEU A 245 -2.37 -5.98 22.31
C LEU A 245 -2.15 -5.75 23.80
N ASN A 246 -0.91 -5.48 24.21
CA ASN A 246 -0.60 -5.24 25.61
C ASN A 246 -1.28 -3.93 26.08
N LYS A 247 -2.00 -3.99 27.21
CA LYS A 247 -2.67 -2.83 27.81
C LYS A 247 -1.74 -1.69 28.15
N SER A 248 -0.47 -1.98 28.47
CA SER A 248 0.53 -0.96 28.81
C SER A 248 1.26 -0.38 27.60
N GLN A 249 0.96 -0.83 26.38
CA GLN A 249 1.66 -0.37 25.18
C GLN A 249 1.33 1.10 24.89
N ASN A 250 2.38 1.89 24.66
CA ASN A 250 2.28 3.28 24.24
C ASN A 250 1.61 3.34 22.86
N THR A 251 0.65 4.24 22.68
CA THR A 251 -0.08 4.43 21.41
C THR A 251 0.37 5.67 20.66
N TYR A 252 1.44 6.33 21.12
CA TYR A 252 2.13 7.37 20.36
C TYR A 252 2.72 6.78 19.09
N ILE A 253 2.47 7.43 17.96
CA ILE A 253 2.99 7.02 16.65
C ILE A 253 4.03 8.06 16.20
N PRO A 254 5.32 7.69 16.09
CA PRO A 254 6.34 8.61 15.61
C PRO A 254 6.12 8.99 14.15
N SER A 255 6.60 10.19 13.79
CA SER A 255 6.54 10.72 12.43
C SER A 255 7.92 10.78 11.82
N TYR A 256 8.02 10.45 10.53
CA TYR A 256 9.26 10.48 9.77
C TYR A 256 9.08 11.31 8.50
N GLU A 257 10.04 12.19 8.24
CA GLU A 257 10.08 12.98 7.01
C GLU A 257 10.46 12.10 5.81
N TYR A 258 9.77 12.27 4.69
CA TYR A 258 10.13 11.61 3.44
C TYR A 258 9.94 12.54 2.24
N ASN A 259 10.79 12.31 1.24
CA ASN A 259 10.60 12.81 -0.12
C ASN A 259 10.03 11.67 -0.97
N PHE A 260 9.31 12.03 -2.04
CA PHE A 260 8.64 11.05 -2.88
C PHE A 260 8.79 11.37 -4.35
N ARG A 261 8.68 10.33 -5.16
CA ARG A 261 8.59 10.39 -6.61
C ARG A 261 7.17 10.65 -7.05
N LYS A 262 7.02 11.32 -8.17
CA LYS A 262 5.74 11.45 -8.88
C LYS A 262 5.98 11.45 -10.38
N PHE A 263 4.95 11.07 -11.12
CA PHE A 263 4.89 11.35 -12.55
C PHE A 263 4.44 12.80 -12.74
N ASN A 264 5.19 13.57 -13.51
CA ASN A 264 4.86 14.95 -13.84
C ASN A 264 3.82 15.05 -14.95
N ASN A 265 3.82 14.06 -15.85
CA ASN A 265 2.98 14.05 -17.04
C ASN A 265 2.31 12.68 -17.20
N LEU A 266 1.16 12.67 -17.89
CA LEU A 266 0.51 11.44 -18.41
C LEU A 266 1.25 10.85 -19.62
N ASP A 267 2.59 10.91 -19.63
CA ASP A 267 3.45 10.26 -20.62
C ASP A 267 4.20 9.05 -20.06
N GLY A 268 4.31 8.94 -18.72
CA GLY A 268 5.01 7.84 -18.07
C GLY A 268 6.54 7.91 -18.19
N GLU A 269 7.10 8.99 -18.71
CA GLU A 269 8.54 9.15 -18.93
C GLU A 269 9.15 10.17 -17.96
N ASN A 270 8.40 11.24 -17.65
CA ASN A 270 8.88 12.34 -16.82
C ASN A 270 8.58 12.09 -15.32
N ILE A 271 9.58 11.61 -14.61
CA ILE A 271 9.53 11.29 -13.17
C ILE A 271 10.54 12.16 -12.43
N ASP A 272 10.08 12.88 -11.41
CA ASP A 272 10.94 13.67 -10.52
C ASP A 272 10.82 13.21 -9.07
N TYR A 273 11.72 13.72 -8.23
CA TYR A 273 11.54 13.76 -6.79
C TYR A 273 10.89 15.09 -6.42
N PHE A 274 9.80 15.04 -5.67
CA PHE A 274 9.23 16.24 -5.09
C PHE A 274 10.15 16.76 -3.98
N GLU A 275 10.91 17.80 -4.29
CA GLU A 275 11.82 18.50 -3.35
C GLU A 275 11.15 19.69 -2.64
N GLY A 276 9.81 19.74 -2.62
CA GLY A 276 9.05 20.77 -1.93
C GLY A 276 9.03 20.59 -0.41
N THR A 277 7.96 21.03 0.26
CA THR A 277 7.80 20.81 1.70
C THR A 277 7.81 19.30 2.00
N PRO A 278 8.69 18.82 2.92
CA PRO A 278 8.73 17.42 3.31
C PRO A 278 7.35 16.91 3.74
N ARG A 279 7.04 15.67 3.36
CA ARG A 279 5.86 14.98 3.88
C ARG A 279 6.25 14.14 5.07
N TYR A 280 5.27 13.83 5.90
CA TYR A 280 5.45 13.00 7.08
C TYR A 280 4.68 11.70 6.91
N VAL A 281 5.31 10.61 7.29
CA VAL A 281 4.63 9.33 7.50
C VAL A 281 4.67 9.01 8.99
N TYR A 282 3.51 8.73 9.55
CA TYR A 282 3.35 8.29 10.93
C TYR A 282 3.26 6.78 10.93
N THR A 283 4.24 6.10 11.53
CA THR A 283 4.31 4.64 11.48
C THR A 283 4.74 4.02 12.80
N GLU A 284 4.22 2.84 13.09
CA GLU A 284 4.61 2.02 14.24
C GLU A 284 4.34 0.54 13.94
N ILE A 285 5.12 -0.34 14.57
CA ILE A 285 4.92 -1.79 14.49
C ILE A 285 4.58 -2.36 15.88
N PHE A 286 3.52 -3.14 15.93
CA PHE A 286 2.99 -3.74 17.13
C PHE A 286 3.15 -5.26 17.06
N THR A 287 3.67 -5.88 18.11
CA THR A 287 3.53 -7.33 18.30
C THR A 287 2.11 -7.62 18.80
N LEU A 288 1.41 -8.51 18.12
CA LEU A 288 0.09 -8.96 18.51
C LEU A 288 0.15 -10.32 19.19
N TYR A 289 -0.75 -10.53 20.14
CA TYR A 289 -0.98 -11.82 20.78
C TYR A 289 -2.18 -12.51 20.13
N ARG A 290 -2.13 -13.85 20.12
CA ARG A 290 -3.26 -14.66 19.70
C ARG A 290 -4.44 -14.43 20.67
N PRO A 291 -5.64 -14.13 20.16
CA PRO A 291 -6.87 -13.94 20.96
C PRO A 291 -7.41 -15.25 21.54
#